data_AF-A0A519ITC2-F1
#
_entry.id   AF-A0A519ITC2-F1
#
_cell.length_a   1.000
_cell.length_b   1.000
_cell.length_c   1.000
_cell.angle_alpha   90.00
_cell.angle_beta   90.00
_cell.angle_gamma   90.00
#
_symmetry.space_group_name_H-M   'P 1'
#
loop_
_entity.id
_entity.type
_entity.pdbx_description
1 polymer ?
#
loop_
_entity_poly.entity_id
_entity_poly.type
_entity_poly.pdbx_seq_one_letter_code
_entity_poly.pdbx_strand_id
1 'polypeptide(L)'
;MQVPSTVTTAPAGNRWQFWIDRGGTFTDIVAKRPDGSLTTHKLLSENPEQYKDAAVAGIRHLLGLAPGEPVTPAQVECVKMGTTVATNALLERKGEPTLLVTTRGFRDALRIAYQNRPRLFDRHIQLPELLYTDVIEARERMGARGDVLQLLDEATLRGDLLAAYGRGLRSVAIVFMHGYRYTQHEKAAQRIAREVGFTQISTSHETSPMMKFVSRGDTTVVDAYLSPILRRYVDQVASEMPGVKLFFMQSSGGLTDAGAFQGKDAILSGPAGGIVGMARTAGLAGHEKVIGFDMGGTSTDVSHYAGAFEREFETHVAGVRMRAPMMSIHTVAAGGGSVLAYDGARFRVGPESAGANPGPVSYR
;
A
#
# COMPACT_ATOMS: atom_id res chain seq x y z
N MET A 1 10.35 38.86 -37.15
CA MET A 1 10.88 37.49 -37.41
C MET A 1 11.53 37.03 -36.12
N GLN A 2 10.78 36.26 -35.31
CA GLN A 2 11.21 35.83 -33.98
C GLN A 2 11.92 34.48 -34.12
N VAL A 3 13.18 34.43 -33.70
CA VAL A 3 14.00 33.21 -33.71
C VAL A 3 13.42 32.24 -32.67
N PRO A 4 13.13 30.97 -33.01
CA PRO A 4 12.63 30.01 -32.04
C PRO A 4 13.75 29.60 -31.08
N SER A 5 13.46 29.68 -29.78
CA SER A 5 14.31 29.16 -28.72
C SER A 5 14.40 27.64 -28.83
N THR A 6 15.59 27.17 -29.20
CA THR A 6 15.94 25.75 -29.20
C THR A 6 16.01 25.25 -27.77
N VAL A 7 15.00 24.47 -27.36
CA VAL A 7 15.09 23.62 -26.17
C VAL A 7 16.22 22.62 -26.41
N THR A 8 17.36 22.87 -25.79
CA THR A 8 18.52 21.98 -25.87
C THR A 8 18.18 20.73 -25.05
N THR A 9 17.90 19.63 -25.72
CA THR A 9 17.76 18.32 -25.09
C THR A 9 19.15 17.84 -24.66
N ALA A 10 19.38 17.82 -23.35
CA ALA A 10 20.61 17.29 -22.78
C ALA A 10 20.80 15.80 -23.17
N PRO A 11 22.03 15.35 -23.45
CA PRO A 11 22.29 13.96 -23.84
C PRO A 11 21.89 12.98 -22.73
N ALA A 12 21.42 11.81 -23.13
CA ALA A 12 20.76 10.80 -22.30
C ALA A 12 21.67 10.04 -21.30
N GLY A 13 22.72 10.69 -20.75
CA GLY A 13 23.68 10.06 -19.84
C GLY A 13 23.96 10.76 -18.51
N ASN A 14 23.49 12.01 -18.30
CA ASN A 14 23.96 12.87 -17.20
C ASN A 14 22.83 13.38 -16.28
N ARG A 15 21.92 12.52 -15.84
CA ARG A 15 20.85 12.90 -14.91
C ARG A 15 20.89 12.08 -13.64
N TRP A 16 20.39 12.67 -12.56
CA TRP A 16 20.29 11.99 -11.27
C TRP A 16 19.28 10.85 -11.32
N GLN A 17 19.58 9.79 -10.57
CA GLN A 17 18.64 8.71 -10.28
C GLN A 17 18.55 8.56 -8.77
N PHE A 18 17.35 8.36 -8.24
CA PHE A 18 17.11 8.21 -6.81
C PHE A 18 16.41 6.87 -6.51
N TRP A 19 16.89 6.20 -5.47
CA TRP A 19 16.24 5.06 -4.83
C TRP A 19 15.98 5.42 -3.38
N ILE A 20 14.73 5.35 -2.97
CA ILE A 20 14.28 5.85 -1.67
C ILE A 20 13.52 4.73 -0.97
N ASP A 21 13.84 4.51 0.30
CA ASP A 21 13.01 3.71 1.19
C ASP A 21 12.48 4.60 2.31
N ARG A 22 11.17 4.84 2.26
CA ARG A 22 10.48 5.59 3.32
C ARG A 22 9.93 4.62 4.34
N GLY A 23 10.71 4.38 5.39
CA GLY A 23 10.30 3.62 6.57
C GLY A 23 9.49 4.45 7.57
N GLY A 24 9.12 3.83 8.70
CA GLY A 24 8.38 4.50 9.78
C GLY A 24 9.20 5.53 10.57
N THR A 25 10.51 5.30 10.75
CA THR A 25 11.38 6.18 11.55
C THR A 25 12.27 7.06 10.68
N PHE A 26 12.94 6.46 9.69
CA PHE A 26 13.86 7.15 8.81
C PHE A 26 13.50 6.91 7.34
N THR A 27 13.83 7.89 6.52
CA THR A 27 13.83 7.81 5.07
C THR A 27 15.27 7.72 4.60
N ASP A 28 15.60 6.62 3.93
CA ASP A 28 16.91 6.34 3.40
C ASP A 28 16.92 6.63 1.90
N ILE A 29 17.91 7.38 1.44
CA ILE A 29 18.06 7.80 0.04
C ILE A 29 19.41 7.34 -0.45
N VAL A 30 19.40 6.59 -1.54
CA VAL A 30 20.57 6.32 -2.38
C VAL A 30 20.37 7.11 -3.67
N ALA A 31 21.37 7.90 -4.04
CA ALA A 31 21.32 8.71 -5.25
C ALA A 31 22.56 8.43 -6.12
N LYS A 32 22.34 8.29 -7.42
CA LYS A 32 23.40 8.26 -8.42
C LYS A 32 23.50 9.63 -9.07
N ARG A 33 24.68 10.23 -8.96
CA ARG A 33 25.01 11.50 -9.60
C ARG A 33 25.16 11.34 -11.11
N PRO A 34 25.09 12.43 -11.90
CA PRO A 34 25.38 12.42 -13.33
C PRO A 34 26.74 11.83 -13.71
N ASP A 35 27.76 11.98 -12.86
CA ASP A 35 29.10 11.41 -13.06
C ASP A 35 29.18 9.90 -12.74
N GLY A 36 28.07 9.30 -12.31
CA GLY A 36 27.97 7.89 -11.97
C GLY A 36 28.30 7.56 -10.52
N SER A 37 28.80 8.50 -9.72
CA SER A 37 29.09 8.28 -8.30
C SER A 37 27.81 8.11 -7.48
N LEU A 38 27.90 7.34 -6.39
CA LEU A 38 26.80 7.12 -5.46
C LEU A 38 26.97 8.00 -4.22
N THR A 39 25.85 8.54 -3.74
CA THR A 39 25.79 9.26 -2.47
C THR A 39 24.56 8.79 -1.70
N THR A 40 24.65 8.80 -0.38
CA THR A 40 23.55 8.42 0.50
C THR A 40 23.12 9.60 1.36
N HIS A 41 21.85 9.64 1.74
CA HIS A 41 21.32 10.63 2.67
C HIS A 41 20.21 9.99 3.51
N LYS A 42 20.11 10.37 4.78
CA LYS A 42 19.15 9.80 5.74
C LYS A 42 18.48 10.93 6.48
N LEU A 43 17.15 10.92 6.51
CA LEU A 43 16.32 11.90 7.21
C LEU A 43 15.33 11.19 8.13
N LEU A 44 14.82 11.88 9.14
CA LEU A 44 13.63 11.41 9.87
C LEU A 44 12.44 11.33 8.89
N SER A 45 11.67 10.26 8.94
CA SER A 45 10.51 10.09 8.05
C SER A 45 9.39 11.09 8.32
N GLU A 46 9.36 11.65 9.53
CA GLU A 46 8.43 12.67 9.97
C GLU A 46 9.17 13.72 10.81
N ASN A 47 9.23 14.94 10.29
CA ASN A 47 9.75 16.12 10.98
C ASN A 47 9.03 17.37 10.46
N PRO A 48 7.76 17.58 10.86
CA PRO A 48 6.88 18.60 10.27
C PRO A 48 7.38 20.03 10.45
N GLU A 49 8.27 20.28 11.43
CA GLU A 49 8.89 21.59 11.64
C GLU A 49 9.92 21.95 10.57
N GLN A 50 10.50 20.95 9.89
CA GLN A 50 11.56 21.17 8.89
C GLN A 50 11.10 20.89 7.46
N TYR A 51 10.26 19.88 7.23
CA TYR A 51 9.80 19.51 5.90
C TYR A 51 8.45 18.79 5.93
N LYS A 52 7.72 18.90 4.82
CA LYS A 52 6.44 18.20 4.61
C LYS A 52 6.62 16.72 4.27
N ASP A 53 7.68 16.38 3.54
CA ASP A 53 8.02 15.01 3.16
C ASP A 53 9.54 14.83 3.09
N ALA A 54 10.03 13.76 3.72
CA ALA A 54 11.46 13.47 3.85
C ALA A 54 12.12 13.08 2.53
N ALA A 55 11.41 12.35 1.66
CA ALA A 55 11.94 11.92 0.36
C ALA A 55 12.16 13.12 -0.56
N VAL A 56 11.16 14.00 -0.66
CA VAL A 56 11.27 15.25 -1.41
C VAL A 56 12.38 16.13 -0.82
N ALA A 57 12.40 16.32 0.51
CA ALA A 57 13.42 17.15 1.17
C ALA A 57 14.84 16.66 0.87
N GLY A 58 15.07 15.35 0.94
CA GLY A 58 16.38 14.76 0.66
C GLY A 58 16.80 14.85 -0.80
N ILE A 59 15.87 14.68 -1.75
CA ILE A 59 16.14 14.92 -3.19
C ILE A 59 16.58 16.37 -3.39
N ARG A 60 15.82 17.32 -2.85
CA ARG A 60 16.10 18.76 -2.98
C ARG A 60 17.46 19.13 -2.38
N HIS A 61 17.79 18.56 -1.22
CA HIS A 61 19.09 18.74 -0.56
C HIS A 61 20.24 18.25 -1.44
N LEU A 62 20.13 17.03 -2.00
CA LEU A 62 21.18 16.44 -2.84
C LEU A 62 21.36 17.18 -4.18
N LEU A 63 20.29 17.77 -4.70
CA LEU A 63 20.32 18.63 -5.89
C LEU A 63 20.80 20.06 -5.60
N GLY A 64 20.87 20.47 -4.33
CA GLY A 64 21.23 21.83 -3.93
C GLY A 64 20.19 22.89 -4.30
N LEU A 65 18.90 22.52 -4.36
CA LEU A 65 17.83 23.41 -4.80
C LEU A 65 17.49 24.46 -3.73
N ALA A 66 17.17 25.67 -4.18
CA ALA A 66 16.64 26.71 -3.29
C ALA A 66 15.19 26.39 -2.86
N PRO A 67 14.66 26.98 -1.77
CA PRO A 67 13.26 26.82 -1.39
C PRO A 67 12.30 27.19 -2.53
N GLY A 68 11.31 26.34 -2.82
CA GLY A 68 10.29 26.56 -3.85
C GLY A 68 10.70 26.20 -5.28
N GLU A 69 11.98 25.93 -5.56
CA GLU A 69 12.43 25.49 -6.88
C GLU A 69 11.98 24.04 -7.16
N PRO A 70 11.29 23.72 -8.26
CA PRO A 70 10.78 22.37 -8.52
C PRO A 70 11.90 21.41 -8.93
N VAL A 71 11.72 20.12 -8.65
CA VAL A 71 12.59 19.08 -9.19
C VAL A 71 12.16 18.78 -10.63
N THR A 72 13.09 18.89 -11.60
CA THR A 72 12.73 18.80 -13.03
C THR A 72 13.24 17.51 -13.70
N PRO A 73 12.59 17.04 -14.77
CA PRO A 73 13.08 15.90 -15.57
C PRO A 73 14.37 16.22 -16.34
N ALA A 74 14.79 17.50 -16.40
CA ALA A 74 16.08 17.88 -16.93
C ALA A 74 17.22 17.48 -15.99
N GLN A 75 16.99 17.50 -14.67
CA GLN A 75 17.97 17.14 -13.64
C GLN A 75 17.84 15.67 -13.23
N VAL A 76 16.61 15.15 -13.17
CA VAL A 76 16.31 13.83 -12.62
C VAL A 76 15.72 12.93 -13.68
N GLU A 77 16.32 11.76 -13.89
CA GLU A 77 15.82 10.76 -14.83
C GLU A 77 14.63 9.98 -14.26
N CYS A 78 14.76 9.50 -13.02
CA CYS A 78 13.71 8.78 -12.32
C CYS A 78 13.93 8.77 -10.80
N VAL A 79 12.84 8.55 -10.08
CA VAL A 79 12.81 8.24 -8.65
C VAL A 79 12.10 6.91 -8.46
N LYS A 80 12.71 6.00 -7.71
CA LYS A 80 12.17 4.69 -7.34
C LYS A 80 11.98 4.67 -5.83
N MET A 81 10.80 4.29 -5.35
CA MET A 81 10.45 4.44 -3.94
C MET A 81 9.78 3.19 -3.36
N GLY A 82 10.29 2.71 -2.23
CA GLY A 82 9.56 1.85 -1.29
C GLY A 82 8.92 2.69 -0.19
N THR A 83 7.75 2.28 0.30
CA THR A 83 7.05 3.03 1.34
C THR A 83 6.29 2.10 2.29
N THR A 84 6.32 2.42 3.58
CA THR A 84 5.54 1.71 4.61
C THR A 84 4.19 2.35 4.88
N VAL A 85 3.78 3.38 4.13
CA VAL A 85 2.53 4.12 4.34
C VAL A 85 1.30 3.22 4.34
N ALA A 86 1.18 2.29 3.38
CA ALA A 86 0.05 1.35 3.32
C ALA A 86 0.04 0.39 4.52
N THR A 87 1.18 -0.21 4.84
CA THR A 87 1.32 -1.15 5.97
C THR A 87 0.96 -0.46 7.29
N ASN A 88 1.47 0.75 7.53
CA ASN A 88 1.20 1.50 8.75
C ASN A 88 -0.27 1.93 8.84
N ALA A 89 -0.87 2.42 7.75
CA ALA A 89 -2.29 2.76 7.71
C ALA A 89 -3.19 1.54 8.01
N LEU A 90 -2.80 0.35 7.55
CA LEU A 90 -3.51 -0.89 7.84
C LEU A 90 -3.37 -1.32 9.31
N LEU A 91 -2.16 -1.26 9.86
CA LEU A 91 -1.86 -1.61 11.26
C LEU A 91 -2.55 -0.67 12.24
N GLU A 92 -2.53 0.65 11.96
CA GLU A 92 -3.11 1.69 12.82
C GLU A 92 -4.61 1.91 12.59
N ARG A 93 -5.22 1.18 11.64
CA ARG A 93 -6.64 1.36 11.25
C ARG A 93 -6.96 2.79 10.80
N LYS A 94 -6.04 3.44 10.11
CA LYS A 94 -6.16 4.82 9.60
C LYS A 94 -6.43 4.90 8.10
N GLY A 95 -7.12 3.89 7.53
CA GLY A 95 -7.59 3.88 6.14
C GLY A 95 -8.76 4.82 5.85
N GLU A 96 -9.17 4.86 4.58
CA GLU A 96 -10.36 5.59 4.17
C GLU A 96 -11.64 4.82 4.56
N PRO A 97 -12.64 5.47 5.20
CA PRO A 97 -13.94 4.85 5.47
C PRO A 97 -14.56 4.26 4.20
N THR A 98 -14.76 2.94 4.19
CA THR A 98 -15.08 2.18 2.98
C THR A 98 -16.46 1.54 3.08
N LEU A 99 -17.26 1.73 2.04
CA LEU A 99 -18.54 1.05 1.85
C LEU A 99 -18.33 -0.30 1.16
N LEU A 100 -19.02 -1.36 1.61
CA LEU A 100 -19.09 -2.62 0.89
C LEU A 100 -20.41 -2.72 0.13
N VAL A 101 -20.36 -2.93 -1.19
CA VAL A 101 -21.51 -3.28 -2.02
C VAL A 101 -21.38 -4.74 -2.38
N THR A 102 -22.35 -5.56 -1.98
CA THR A 102 -22.33 -7.01 -2.16
C THR A 102 -23.67 -7.55 -2.62
N THR A 103 -23.69 -8.77 -3.11
CA THR A 103 -24.92 -9.46 -3.51
C THR A 103 -25.86 -9.64 -2.32
N ARG A 104 -27.15 -9.36 -2.51
CA ARG A 104 -28.17 -9.60 -1.46
C ARG A 104 -28.14 -11.03 -0.93
N GLY A 105 -28.20 -11.16 0.39
CA GLY A 105 -28.01 -12.39 1.15
C GLY A 105 -26.55 -12.65 1.57
N PHE A 106 -25.60 -11.79 1.19
CA PHE A 106 -24.17 -11.94 1.49
C PHE A 106 -23.61 -10.80 2.35
N ARG A 107 -24.46 -10.00 3.02
CA ARG A 107 -24.07 -8.91 3.93
C ARG A 107 -22.92 -9.27 4.85
N ASP A 108 -23.05 -10.39 5.55
CA ASP A 108 -22.13 -10.80 6.62
C ASP A 108 -21.06 -11.78 6.15
N ALA A 109 -20.96 -12.08 4.85
CA ALA A 109 -20.07 -13.12 4.36
C ALA A 109 -18.59 -12.89 4.69
N LEU A 110 -18.11 -11.63 4.64
CA LEU A 110 -16.71 -11.30 4.99
C LEU A 110 -16.48 -11.35 6.51
N ARG A 111 -17.48 -10.92 7.30
CA ARG A 111 -17.48 -10.99 8.76
C ARG A 111 -17.51 -12.44 9.27
N ILE A 112 -18.36 -13.29 8.70
CA ILE A 112 -18.47 -14.72 9.03
C ILE A 112 -17.21 -15.48 8.65
N ALA A 113 -16.51 -15.02 7.60
CA ALA A 113 -15.19 -15.52 7.28
C ALA A 113 -15.25 -17.04 6.93
N TYR A 114 -14.30 -17.82 7.43
CA TYR A 114 -14.27 -19.28 7.30
C TYR A 114 -14.68 -20.00 8.60
N GLN A 115 -15.08 -19.24 9.64
CA GLN A 115 -15.34 -19.74 11.00
C GLN A 115 -14.19 -20.56 11.61
N ASN A 116 -12.97 -20.43 11.10
CA ASN A 116 -11.78 -21.05 11.67
C ASN A 116 -11.48 -20.43 13.04
N ARG A 117 -11.13 -21.25 14.03
CA ARG A 117 -10.72 -20.81 15.37
C ARG A 117 -9.20 -20.80 15.47
N PRO A 118 -8.53 -19.63 15.43
CA PRO A 118 -7.07 -19.56 15.51
C PRO A 118 -6.54 -20.16 16.82
N ARG A 119 -7.30 -19.97 17.91
CA ARG A 119 -7.05 -20.58 19.22
C ARG A 119 -8.24 -21.46 19.58
N LEU A 120 -8.12 -22.77 19.37
CA LEU A 120 -9.25 -23.72 19.48
C LEU A 120 -9.94 -23.69 20.85
N PHE A 121 -9.19 -23.40 21.92
CA PHE A 121 -9.66 -23.47 23.30
C PHE A 121 -10.18 -22.14 23.87
N ASP A 122 -10.10 -21.05 23.10
CA ASP A 122 -10.67 -19.77 23.52
C ASP A 122 -12.18 -19.87 23.63
N ARG A 123 -12.71 -19.65 24.83
CA ARG A 123 -14.16 -19.58 25.07
C ARG A 123 -14.76 -18.24 24.63
N HIS A 124 -13.96 -17.17 24.64
CA HIS A 124 -14.34 -15.84 24.18
C HIS A 124 -13.65 -15.55 22.84
N ILE A 125 -14.35 -15.82 21.74
CA ILE A 125 -13.84 -15.59 20.39
C ILE A 125 -13.92 -14.10 20.09
N GLN A 126 -12.76 -13.46 19.89
CA GLN A 126 -12.68 -12.09 19.39
C GLN A 126 -12.57 -12.14 17.87
N LEU A 127 -13.57 -11.59 17.18
CA LEU A 127 -13.53 -11.45 15.73
C LEU A 127 -12.61 -10.29 15.35
N PRO A 128 -11.86 -10.40 14.23
CA PRO A 128 -11.13 -9.26 13.69
C PRO A 128 -12.07 -8.09 13.42
N GLU A 129 -11.54 -6.89 13.62
CA GLU A 129 -12.22 -5.65 13.23
C GLU A 129 -12.39 -5.58 11.71
N LEU A 130 -13.54 -5.07 11.27
CA LEU A 130 -13.87 -4.94 9.85
C LEU A 130 -13.25 -3.65 9.30
N LEU A 131 -12.69 -3.71 8.09
CA LEU A 131 -12.17 -2.54 7.40
C LEU A 131 -13.26 -1.68 6.74
N TYR A 132 -14.44 -2.26 6.47
CA TYR A 132 -15.57 -1.54 5.91
C TYR A 132 -16.51 -1.06 7.01
N THR A 133 -17.13 0.10 6.81
CA THR A 133 -17.99 0.76 7.80
C THR A 133 -19.45 0.40 7.64
N ASP A 134 -19.90 0.14 6.42
CA ASP A 134 -21.31 -0.15 6.12
C ASP A 134 -21.44 -1.07 4.90
N VAL A 135 -22.62 -1.68 4.73
CA VAL A 135 -22.90 -2.65 3.68
C VAL A 135 -24.22 -2.35 2.96
N ILE A 136 -24.14 -2.25 1.63
CA ILE A 136 -25.29 -2.28 0.71
C ILE A 136 -25.41 -3.68 0.12
N GLU A 137 -26.60 -4.25 0.23
CA GLU A 137 -26.99 -5.48 -0.45
C GLU A 137 -27.68 -5.16 -1.76
N ALA A 138 -26.91 -5.15 -2.84
CA ALA A 138 -27.42 -4.92 -4.17
C ALA A 138 -28.35 -6.09 -4.58
N ARG A 139 -29.45 -5.75 -5.25
CA ARG A 139 -30.44 -6.72 -5.72
C ARG A 139 -30.02 -7.19 -7.11
N GLU A 140 -29.09 -8.14 -7.13
CA GLU A 140 -28.64 -8.81 -8.34
C GLU A 140 -28.27 -10.26 -8.03
N ARG A 141 -28.23 -11.12 -9.06
CA ARG A 141 -27.69 -12.47 -8.91
C ARG A 141 -27.19 -13.03 -10.22
N MET A 142 -25.93 -13.43 -10.24
CA MET A 142 -25.36 -14.26 -11.29
C MET A 142 -25.30 -15.72 -10.82
N GLY A 143 -25.61 -16.66 -11.70
CA GLY A 143 -25.39 -18.09 -11.49
C GLY A 143 -23.94 -18.49 -11.77
N ALA A 144 -23.55 -19.66 -11.29
CA ALA A 144 -22.18 -20.17 -11.47
C ALA A 144 -21.80 -20.45 -12.93
N ARG A 145 -22.80 -20.56 -13.83
CA ARG A 145 -22.62 -20.77 -15.27
C ARG A 145 -22.81 -19.49 -16.10
N GLY A 146 -23.06 -18.36 -15.44
CA GLY A 146 -23.21 -17.05 -16.09
C GLY A 146 -24.64 -16.69 -16.46
N ASP A 147 -25.60 -17.55 -16.12
CA ASP A 147 -27.02 -17.24 -16.15
C ASP A 147 -27.33 -16.06 -15.23
N VAL A 148 -28.09 -15.09 -15.72
CA VAL A 148 -28.58 -13.98 -14.91
C VAL A 148 -29.82 -14.47 -14.16
N LEU A 149 -29.66 -14.82 -12.89
CA LEU A 149 -30.76 -15.26 -12.04
C LEU A 149 -31.62 -14.08 -11.57
N GLN A 150 -31.01 -12.91 -11.40
CA GLN A 150 -31.69 -11.65 -11.11
C GLN A 150 -30.87 -10.50 -11.71
N LEU A 151 -31.50 -9.70 -12.56
CA LEU A 151 -30.90 -8.47 -13.10
C LEU A 151 -30.60 -7.49 -11.97
N LEU A 152 -29.50 -6.74 -12.10
CA LEU A 152 -29.17 -5.67 -11.17
C LEU A 152 -30.26 -4.58 -11.17
N ASP A 153 -30.86 -4.34 -10.00
CA ASP A 153 -31.74 -3.21 -9.75
C ASP A 153 -30.92 -1.91 -9.61
N GLU A 154 -30.58 -1.30 -10.76
CA GLU A 154 -29.74 -0.10 -10.80
C GLU A 154 -30.37 1.11 -10.10
N ALA A 155 -31.70 1.22 -10.11
CA ALA A 155 -32.42 2.35 -9.52
C ALA A 155 -32.31 2.32 -7.98
N THR A 156 -32.58 1.16 -7.38
CA THR A 156 -32.41 0.97 -5.93
C THR A 156 -30.95 1.16 -5.53
N LEU A 157 -30.00 0.53 -6.25
CA LEU A 157 -28.58 0.66 -5.95
C LEU A 157 -28.10 2.12 -6.02
N ARG A 158 -28.56 2.90 -7.01
CA ARG A 158 -28.22 4.34 -7.09
C ARG A 158 -28.73 5.10 -5.86
N GLY A 159 -29.97 4.83 -5.43
CA GLY A 159 -30.55 5.45 -4.23
C GLY A 159 -29.72 5.15 -2.97
N ASP A 160 -29.35 3.89 -2.77
CA ASP A 160 -28.54 3.47 -1.62
C ASP A 160 -27.13 4.07 -1.65
N LEU A 161 -26.50 4.12 -2.83
CA LEU A 161 -25.19 4.76 -3.02
C LEU A 161 -25.24 6.27 -2.78
N LEU A 162 -26.29 6.97 -3.23
CA LEU A 162 -26.50 8.40 -2.93
C LEU A 162 -26.62 8.64 -1.43
N ALA A 163 -27.38 7.79 -0.73
CA ALA A 163 -27.53 7.90 0.72
C ALA A 163 -26.19 7.68 1.44
N ALA A 164 -25.40 6.69 1.02
CA ALA A 164 -24.07 6.43 1.56
C ALA A 164 -23.08 7.58 1.28
N TYR A 165 -23.11 8.13 0.07
CA TYR A 165 -22.32 9.30 -0.30
C TYR A 165 -22.71 10.55 0.51
N GLY A 166 -24.01 10.75 0.76
CA GLY A 166 -24.53 11.81 1.61
C GLY A 166 -24.06 11.73 3.07
N ARG A 167 -23.71 10.53 3.57
CA ARG A 167 -23.07 10.32 4.89
C ARG A 167 -21.56 10.60 4.89
N GLY A 168 -20.98 10.97 3.76
CA GLY A 168 -19.56 11.31 3.66
C GLY A 168 -18.64 10.18 3.15
N LEU A 169 -19.17 9.00 2.82
CA LEU A 169 -18.35 7.93 2.24
C LEU A 169 -17.88 8.30 0.83
N ARG A 170 -16.60 8.06 0.55
CA ARG A 170 -15.97 8.35 -0.75
C ARG A 170 -15.26 7.15 -1.38
N SER A 171 -15.04 6.10 -0.58
CA SER A 171 -14.47 4.83 -1.03
C SER A 171 -15.51 3.70 -1.00
N VAL A 172 -15.52 2.86 -2.03
CA VAL A 172 -16.43 1.71 -2.14
C VAL A 172 -15.71 0.48 -2.71
N ALA A 173 -15.92 -0.67 -2.07
CA ALA A 173 -15.55 -1.99 -2.53
C ALA A 173 -16.80 -2.70 -3.08
N ILE A 174 -16.73 -3.20 -4.32
CA ILE A 174 -17.85 -3.89 -4.99
C ILE A 174 -17.49 -5.36 -5.17
N VAL A 175 -18.24 -6.26 -4.53
CA VAL A 175 -17.95 -7.70 -4.48
C VAL A 175 -19.23 -8.50 -4.74
N PHE A 176 -19.42 -8.95 -5.97
CA PHE A 176 -20.59 -9.77 -6.31
C PHE A 176 -20.26 -11.26 -6.40
N MET A 177 -21.26 -12.09 -6.10
CA MET A 177 -21.17 -13.54 -6.28
C MET A 177 -20.91 -13.87 -7.75
N HIS A 178 -19.91 -14.71 -8.00
CA HIS A 178 -19.41 -15.04 -9.34
C HIS A 178 -18.88 -13.85 -10.18
N GLY A 179 -18.72 -12.67 -9.56
CA GLY A 179 -18.17 -11.46 -10.22
C GLY A 179 -16.77 -11.65 -10.79
N TYR A 180 -15.97 -12.59 -10.25
CA TYR A 180 -14.66 -12.95 -10.77
C TYR A 180 -14.65 -13.44 -12.23
N ARG A 181 -15.79 -13.94 -12.73
CA ARG A 181 -15.94 -14.48 -14.09
C ARG A 181 -17.00 -13.72 -14.89
N TYR A 182 -18.10 -13.33 -14.26
CA TYR A 182 -19.22 -12.65 -14.90
C TYR A 182 -19.35 -11.24 -14.36
N THR A 183 -18.64 -10.31 -15.02
CA THR A 183 -18.36 -8.98 -14.47
C THR A 183 -19.44 -7.94 -14.75
N GLN A 184 -20.52 -8.29 -15.46
CA GLN A 184 -21.43 -7.27 -16.02
C GLN A 184 -22.09 -6.43 -14.91
N HIS A 185 -22.57 -7.07 -13.84
CA HIS A 185 -23.17 -6.36 -12.72
C HIS A 185 -22.15 -5.55 -11.93
N GLU A 186 -20.94 -6.04 -11.70
CA GLU A 186 -19.90 -5.24 -11.01
C GLU A 186 -19.54 -3.99 -11.82
N LYS A 187 -19.43 -4.10 -13.15
CA LYS A 187 -19.18 -2.96 -14.04
C LYS A 187 -20.34 -1.95 -14.02
N ALA A 188 -21.58 -2.42 -13.99
CA ALA A 188 -22.74 -1.56 -13.86
C ALA A 188 -22.77 -0.83 -12.51
N ALA A 189 -22.51 -1.55 -11.40
CA ALA A 189 -22.40 -0.97 -10.07
C ALA A 189 -21.25 0.05 -9.98
N GLN A 190 -20.09 -0.24 -10.57
CA GLN A 190 -18.95 0.67 -10.66
C GLN A 190 -19.31 1.95 -11.41
N ARG A 191 -20.01 1.83 -12.54
CA ARG A 191 -20.50 2.98 -13.31
C ARG A 191 -21.44 3.85 -12.46
N ILE A 192 -22.42 3.25 -11.78
CA ILE A 192 -23.35 4.00 -10.92
C ILE A 192 -22.62 4.68 -9.77
N ALA A 193 -21.68 3.99 -9.09
CA ALA A 193 -20.89 4.59 -8.02
C ALA A 193 -20.07 5.79 -8.52
N ARG A 194 -19.50 5.71 -9.72
CA ARG A 194 -18.78 6.82 -10.35
C ARG A 194 -19.71 8.00 -10.68
N GLU A 195 -20.90 7.73 -11.22
CA GLU A 195 -21.91 8.75 -11.50
C GLU A 195 -22.43 9.44 -10.22
N VAL A 196 -22.49 8.72 -9.09
CA VAL A 196 -22.84 9.27 -7.78
C VAL A 196 -21.74 10.17 -7.21
N GLY A 197 -20.48 9.93 -7.58
CA GLY A 197 -19.32 10.74 -7.19
C GLY A 197 -18.32 10.06 -6.27
N PHE A 198 -18.39 8.75 -6.06
CA PHE A 198 -17.34 8.02 -5.33
C PHE A 198 -15.99 8.19 -6.03
N THR A 199 -14.98 8.61 -5.28
CA THR A 199 -13.64 8.93 -5.82
C THR A 199 -12.71 7.72 -5.84
N GLN A 200 -12.96 6.74 -4.97
CA GLN A 200 -12.30 5.44 -4.98
C GLN A 200 -13.33 4.32 -5.15
N ILE A 201 -13.15 3.50 -6.17
CA ILE A 201 -14.02 2.37 -6.47
C ILE A 201 -13.14 1.17 -6.81
N SER A 202 -13.13 0.15 -5.94
CA SER A 202 -12.44 -1.11 -6.19
C SER A 202 -13.46 -2.20 -6.51
N THR A 203 -13.37 -2.80 -7.69
CA THR A 203 -14.21 -3.94 -8.07
C THR A 203 -13.46 -5.24 -7.87
N SER A 204 -14.19 -6.28 -7.46
CA SER A 204 -13.55 -7.53 -7.08
C SER A 204 -12.95 -8.28 -8.27
N HIS A 205 -13.53 -8.14 -9.47
CA HIS A 205 -12.99 -8.71 -10.69
C HIS A 205 -11.71 -8.02 -11.20
N GLU A 206 -11.51 -6.74 -10.94
CA GLU A 206 -10.26 -6.04 -11.30
C GLU A 206 -9.18 -6.27 -10.23
N THR A 207 -9.59 -6.33 -8.96
CA THR A 207 -8.66 -6.38 -7.82
C THR A 207 -8.12 -7.79 -7.56
N SER A 208 -8.99 -8.80 -7.59
CA SER A 208 -8.63 -10.21 -7.33
C SER A 208 -9.59 -11.14 -8.08
N PRO A 209 -9.38 -11.41 -9.38
CA PRO A 209 -10.27 -12.20 -10.25
C PRO A 209 -10.27 -13.72 -9.94
N MET A 210 -10.39 -14.09 -8.67
CA MET A 210 -10.34 -15.46 -8.18
C MET A 210 -11.70 -15.91 -7.64
N MET A 211 -11.99 -17.20 -7.76
CA MET A 211 -13.31 -17.76 -7.45
C MET A 211 -13.74 -17.61 -5.97
N LYS A 212 -12.80 -17.76 -5.02
CA LYS A 212 -13.09 -17.74 -3.58
C LYS A 212 -13.65 -16.38 -3.14
N PHE A 213 -14.90 -16.36 -2.68
CA PHE A 213 -15.62 -15.13 -2.34
C PHE A 213 -14.97 -14.33 -1.20
N VAL A 214 -14.68 -14.98 -0.05
CA VAL A 214 -14.16 -14.30 1.14
C VAL A 214 -12.79 -13.67 0.87
N SER A 215 -11.81 -14.44 0.39
CA SER A 215 -10.47 -13.91 0.10
C SER A 215 -10.48 -12.81 -0.98
N ARG A 216 -11.33 -12.96 -2.01
CA ARG A 216 -11.50 -11.93 -3.06
C ARG A 216 -12.09 -10.66 -2.45
N GLY A 217 -13.15 -10.80 -1.64
CA GLY A 217 -13.81 -9.68 -0.99
C GLY A 217 -12.89 -8.93 -0.03
N ASP A 218 -12.17 -9.63 0.85
CA ASP A 218 -11.25 -8.99 1.78
C ASP A 218 -10.14 -8.22 1.04
N THR A 219 -9.58 -8.79 -0.04
CA THR A 219 -8.58 -8.10 -0.87
C THR A 219 -9.16 -6.84 -1.53
N THR A 220 -10.41 -6.90 -1.99
CA THR A 220 -11.10 -5.76 -2.61
C THR A 220 -11.37 -4.65 -1.60
N VAL A 221 -11.73 -5.01 -0.37
CA VAL A 221 -11.92 -4.06 0.73
C VAL A 221 -10.60 -3.43 1.13
N VAL A 222 -9.52 -4.21 1.27
CA VAL A 222 -8.17 -3.69 1.56
C VAL A 222 -7.74 -2.67 0.50
N ASP A 223 -7.96 -2.97 -0.77
CA ASP A 223 -7.61 -2.07 -1.85
C ASP A 223 -8.39 -0.74 -1.79
N ALA A 224 -9.72 -0.80 -1.60
CA ALA A 224 -10.55 0.39 -1.44
C ALA A 224 -10.18 1.21 -0.20
N TYR A 225 -9.80 0.54 0.87
CA TYR A 225 -9.42 1.16 2.15
C TYR A 225 -8.08 1.90 2.08
N LEU A 226 -7.10 1.36 1.35
CA LEU A 226 -5.72 1.88 1.32
C LEU A 226 -5.40 2.78 0.12
N SER A 227 -6.00 2.54 -1.05
CA SER A 227 -5.69 3.28 -2.28
C SER A 227 -5.82 4.81 -2.16
N PRO A 228 -6.82 5.37 -1.45
CA PRO A 228 -6.92 6.83 -1.30
C PRO A 228 -5.73 7.45 -0.57
N ILE A 229 -5.21 6.77 0.45
CA ILE A 229 -4.05 7.24 1.23
C ILE A 229 -2.80 7.22 0.38
N LEU A 230 -2.59 6.12 -0.34
CA LEU A 230 -1.46 5.99 -1.24
C LEU A 230 -1.50 7.04 -2.34
N ARG A 231 -2.67 7.26 -2.94
CA ARG A 231 -2.82 8.25 -4.01
C ARG A 231 -2.53 9.66 -3.53
N ARG A 232 -3.02 10.05 -2.34
CA ARG A 232 -2.66 11.34 -1.72
C ARG A 232 -1.15 11.47 -1.54
N TYR A 233 -0.48 10.41 -1.09
CA TYR A 233 0.97 10.42 -0.92
C TYR A 233 1.71 10.54 -2.26
N VAL A 234 1.32 9.74 -3.25
CA VAL A 234 1.88 9.76 -4.60
C VAL A 234 1.69 11.14 -5.25
N ASP A 235 0.49 11.71 -5.16
CA ASP A 235 0.15 13.02 -5.73
C ASP A 235 0.95 14.13 -5.05
N GLN A 236 1.15 14.07 -3.73
CA GLN A 236 1.99 14.99 -2.99
C GLN A 236 3.43 14.96 -3.51
N VAL A 237 4.04 13.77 -3.62
CA VAL A 237 5.40 13.62 -4.15
C VAL A 237 5.49 14.08 -5.60
N ALA A 238 4.52 13.69 -6.44
CA ALA A 238 4.48 14.05 -7.86
C ALA A 238 4.35 15.57 -8.08
N SER A 239 3.61 16.27 -7.21
CA SER A 239 3.42 17.73 -7.31
C SER A 239 4.72 18.51 -7.12
N GLU A 240 5.69 17.95 -6.38
CA GLU A 240 7.00 18.55 -6.13
C GLU A 240 8.01 18.26 -7.25
N MET A 241 7.69 17.33 -8.16
CA MET A 241 8.57 16.92 -9.25
C MET A 241 7.82 16.68 -10.58
N PRO A 242 7.17 17.72 -11.14
CA PRO A 242 6.32 17.58 -12.30
C PRO A 242 7.08 17.03 -13.51
N GLY A 243 6.57 15.94 -14.10
CA GLY A 243 7.15 15.30 -15.28
C GLY A 243 8.34 14.37 -15.01
N VAL A 244 8.79 14.23 -13.76
CA VAL A 244 9.79 13.21 -13.38
C VAL A 244 9.12 11.84 -13.32
N LYS A 245 9.82 10.81 -13.81
CA LYS A 245 9.32 9.43 -13.76
C LYS A 245 9.38 8.89 -12.32
N LEU A 246 8.22 8.55 -11.78
CA LEU A 246 8.06 8.00 -10.43
C LEU A 246 7.67 6.53 -10.48
N PHE A 247 8.46 5.70 -9.81
CA PHE A 247 8.19 4.27 -9.67
C PHE A 247 8.06 3.89 -8.20
N PHE A 248 7.07 3.04 -7.90
CA PHE A 248 6.84 2.51 -6.56
C PHE A 248 7.10 1.02 -6.51
N MET A 249 7.77 0.58 -5.44
CA MET A 249 7.97 -0.83 -5.14
C MET A 249 6.63 -1.47 -4.80
N GLN A 250 6.40 -2.67 -5.31
CA GLN A 250 5.22 -3.49 -5.01
C GLN A 250 5.58 -4.60 -4.03
N SER A 251 4.58 -5.15 -3.35
CA SER A 251 4.71 -6.31 -2.45
C SER A 251 5.30 -7.56 -3.14
N SER A 252 5.22 -7.61 -4.47
CA SER A 252 5.81 -8.66 -5.30
C SER A 252 7.33 -8.54 -5.47
N GLY A 253 7.93 -7.40 -5.09
CA GLY A 253 9.32 -7.02 -5.37
C GLY A 253 9.55 -6.37 -6.73
N GLY A 254 8.48 -6.11 -7.49
CA GLY A 254 8.52 -5.36 -8.75
C GLY A 254 8.35 -3.86 -8.57
N LEU A 255 8.66 -3.09 -9.62
CA LEU A 255 8.38 -1.65 -9.70
C LEU A 255 7.18 -1.40 -10.61
N THR A 256 6.31 -0.48 -10.20
CA THR A 256 5.20 0.03 -11.03
C THR A 256 5.25 1.54 -11.14
N ASP A 257 4.68 2.10 -12.21
CA ASP A 257 4.46 3.53 -12.32
C ASP A 257 3.50 4.04 -11.22
N ALA A 258 3.74 5.26 -10.76
CA ALA A 258 2.93 5.96 -9.77
C ALA A 258 1.42 5.91 -10.02
N GLY A 259 0.98 6.06 -11.28
CA GLY A 259 -0.44 6.06 -11.64
C GLY A 259 -1.10 4.68 -11.56
N ALA A 260 -0.32 3.60 -11.55
CA ALA A 260 -0.78 2.22 -11.47
C ALA A 260 -0.59 1.60 -10.08
N PHE A 261 -0.10 2.37 -9.10
CA PHE A 261 0.14 1.88 -7.75
C PHE A 261 -1.17 1.81 -6.94
N GLN A 262 -1.53 0.59 -6.52
CA GLN A 262 -2.79 0.30 -5.83
C GLN A 262 -2.58 -0.16 -4.39
N GLY A 263 -3.60 0.03 -3.55
CA GLY A 263 -3.61 -0.32 -2.13
C GLY A 263 -3.15 -1.75 -1.85
N LYS A 264 -3.68 -2.72 -2.58
CA LYS A 264 -3.35 -4.15 -2.39
C LYS A 264 -1.89 -4.49 -2.69
N ASP A 265 -1.21 -3.72 -3.55
CA ASP A 265 0.15 -4.01 -4.03
C ASP A 265 1.22 -3.25 -3.25
N ALA A 266 0.82 -2.42 -2.29
CA ALA A 266 1.73 -1.55 -1.53
C ALA A 266 2.14 -2.12 -0.16
N ILE A 267 1.44 -3.14 0.31
CA ILE A 267 1.60 -3.72 1.64
C ILE A 267 2.94 -4.48 1.69
N LEU A 268 3.82 -4.15 2.63
CA LEU A 268 5.18 -4.71 2.73
C LEU A 268 6.07 -4.47 1.50
N SER A 269 5.83 -3.39 0.74
CA SER A 269 6.66 -3.05 -0.43
C SER A 269 8.10 -2.66 -0.08
N GLY A 270 8.34 -1.97 1.04
CA GLY A 270 9.71 -1.63 1.51
C GLY A 270 10.57 -2.88 1.76
N PRO A 271 10.16 -3.77 2.69
CA PRO A 271 10.88 -5.01 2.98
C PRO A 271 11.11 -5.88 1.74
N ALA A 272 10.15 -5.88 0.81
CA ALA A 272 10.29 -6.58 -0.47
C ALA A 272 11.53 -6.13 -1.27
N GLY A 273 11.78 -4.81 -1.36
CA GLY A 273 12.99 -4.28 -1.98
C GLY A 273 14.27 -4.74 -1.26
N GLY A 274 14.24 -4.75 0.08
CA GLY A 274 15.34 -5.23 0.92
C GLY A 274 15.73 -6.68 0.64
N ILE A 275 14.73 -7.58 0.48
CA ILE A 275 14.96 -8.99 0.17
C ILE A 275 15.62 -9.17 -1.19
N VAL A 276 15.16 -8.43 -2.20
CA VAL A 276 15.77 -8.45 -3.54
C VAL A 276 17.22 -7.97 -3.46
N GLY A 277 17.48 -6.87 -2.74
CA GLY A 277 18.84 -6.35 -2.53
C GLY A 277 19.74 -7.33 -1.81
N MET A 278 19.27 -7.93 -0.71
CA MET A 278 19.96 -8.95 0.05
C MET A 278 20.32 -10.15 -0.83
N ALA A 279 19.34 -10.76 -1.51
CA ALA A 279 19.57 -11.96 -2.32
C ALA A 279 20.58 -11.70 -3.45
N ARG A 280 20.51 -10.53 -4.11
CA ARG A 280 21.46 -10.16 -5.16
C ARG A 280 22.87 -9.92 -4.61
N THR A 281 22.98 -9.24 -3.46
CA THR A 281 24.27 -8.95 -2.82
C THR A 281 24.92 -10.24 -2.30
N ALA A 282 24.14 -11.10 -1.67
CA ALA A 282 24.59 -12.41 -1.20
C ALA A 282 25.06 -13.29 -2.37
N GLY A 283 24.33 -13.30 -3.48
CA GLY A 283 24.72 -14.03 -4.69
C GLY A 283 26.05 -13.57 -5.28
N LEU A 284 26.33 -12.26 -5.27
CA LEU A 284 27.64 -11.72 -5.69
C LEU A 284 28.79 -12.19 -4.77
N ALA A 285 28.50 -12.46 -3.50
CA ALA A 285 29.43 -13.04 -2.54
C ALA A 285 29.48 -14.59 -2.58
N GLY A 286 28.74 -15.24 -3.48
CA GLY A 286 28.69 -16.70 -3.60
C GLY A 286 27.77 -17.39 -2.58
N HIS A 287 26.88 -16.64 -1.92
CA HIS A 287 25.91 -17.19 -0.97
C HIS A 287 24.52 -17.31 -1.62
N GLU A 288 24.07 -18.55 -1.84
CA GLU A 288 22.76 -18.83 -2.46
C GLU A 288 21.63 -19.06 -1.43
N LYS A 289 22.00 -19.16 -0.16
CA LYS A 289 21.08 -19.38 0.97
C LYS A 289 21.33 -18.34 2.05
N VAL A 290 20.36 -17.48 2.30
CA VAL A 290 20.48 -16.38 3.27
C VAL A 290 19.17 -16.16 4.03
N ILE A 291 19.31 -15.75 5.27
CA ILE A 291 18.21 -15.28 6.11
C ILE A 291 18.36 -13.76 6.20
N GLY A 292 17.32 -13.05 5.80
CA GLY A 292 17.24 -11.60 5.98
C GLY A 292 16.72 -11.28 7.37
N PHE A 293 17.40 -10.35 8.03
CA PHE A 293 16.98 -9.77 9.29
C PHE A 293 17.12 -8.26 9.16
N ASP A 294 16.01 -7.57 9.00
CA ASP A 294 15.96 -6.11 8.87
C ASP A 294 15.20 -5.53 10.07
N MET A 295 15.91 -4.83 10.94
CA MET A 295 15.33 -4.22 12.14
C MET A 295 15.34 -2.70 12.00
N GLY A 296 14.15 -2.13 11.85
CA GLY A 296 13.93 -0.69 11.87
C GLY A 296 13.64 -0.15 13.27
N GLY A 297 13.13 1.09 13.33
CA GLY A 297 12.68 1.70 14.60
C GLY A 297 11.32 1.19 15.07
N THR A 298 10.45 0.71 14.17
CA THR A 298 9.08 0.29 14.50
C THR A 298 8.89 -1.24 14.46
N SER A 299 9.57 -1.92 13.55
CA SER A 299 9.35 -3.32 13.23
C SER A 299 10.66 -4.03 12.87
N THR A 300 10.60 -5.35 12.92
CA THR A 300 11.65 -6.25 12.43
C THR A 300 11.04 -7.16 11.38
N ASP A 301 11.63 -7.19 10.20
CA ASP A 301 11.22 -8.00 9.08
C ASP A 301 12.24 -9.13 8.86
N VAL A 302 11.75 -10.37 8.87
CA VAL A 302 12.55 -11.58 8.67
C VAL A 302 12.13 -12.26 7.37
N SER A 303 13.12 -12.69 6.59
CA SER A 303 12.88 -13.35 5.31
C SER A 303 13.89 -14.46 5.05
N HIS A 304 13.58 -15.31 4.08
CA HIS A 304 14.45 -16.40 3.66
C HIS A 304 14.59 -16.41 2.14
N TYR A 305 15.82 -16.65 1.67
CA TYR A 305 16.11 -16.89 0.27
C TYR A 305 16.99 -18.13 0.14
N ALA A 306 16.54 -19.11 -0.65
CA ALA A 306 17.29 -20.32 -0.96
C ALA A 306 17.18 -20.66 -2.46
N GLY A 307 17.83 -19.85 -3.30
CA GLY A 307 17.83 -19.98 -4.75
C GLY A 307 16.58 -19.44 -5.47
N ALA A 308 15.45 -19.29 -4.78
CA ALA A 308 14.24 -18.66 -5.31
C ALA A 308 13.58 -17.75 -4.26
N PHE A 309 12.86 -16.73 -4.73
CA PHE A 309 12.03 -15.90 -3.86
C PHE A 309 10.77 -16.67 -3.48
N GLU A 310 10.63 -16.97 -2.19
CA GLU A 310 9.40 -17.56 -1.65
C GLU A 310 8.26 -16.55 -1.74
N ARG A 311 7.10 -17.02 -2.19
CA ARG A 311 5.91 -16.18 -2.37
C ARG A 311 4.71 -16.78 -1.67
N GLU A 312 4.00 -15.93 -0.94
CA GLU A 312 2.69 -16.24 -0.38
C GLU A 312 1.60 -15.63 -1.26
N PHE A 313 0.57 -16.42 -1.55
CA PHE A 313 -0.59 -15.97 -2.32
C PHE A 313 -1.80 -15.66 -1.45
N GLU A 314 -1.92 -16.30 -0.29
CA GLU A 314 -2.94 -16.02 0.73
C GLU A 314 -2.19 -15.76 2.03
N THR A 315 -2.30 -14.55 2.58
CA THR A 315 -1.64 -14.19 3.84
C THR A 315 -2.59 -13.39 4.75
N HIS A 316 -2.16 -13.17 5.99
CA HIS A 316 -2.86 -12.35 6.96
C HIS A 316 -1.95 -11.23 7.45
N VAL A 317 -2.30 -9.98 7.17
CA VAL A 317 -1.59 -8.80 7.67
C VAL A 317 -2.54 -8.02 8.58
N ALA A 318 -2.10 -7.71 9.80
CA ALA A 318 -2.92 -6.99 10.80
C ALA A 318 -4.30 -7.63 11.05
N GLY A 319 -4.38 -8.97 11.01
CA GLY A 319 -5.63 -9.73 11.14
C GLY A 319 -6.56 -9.69 9.91
N VAL A 320 -6.15 -9.01 8.84
CA VAL A 320 -6.90 -8.93 7.58
C VAL A 320 -6.32 -9.91 6.58
N ARG A 321 -7.20 -10.72 5.98
CA ARG A 321 -6.82 -11.65 4.92
C ARG A 321 -6.67 -10.91 3.62
N MET A 322 -5.66 -11.29 2.87
CA MET A 322 -5.50 -10.79 1.52
C MET A 322 -4.93 -11.86 0.62
N ARG A 323 -5.31 -11.73 -0.65
CA ARG A 323 -4.87 -12.61 -1.72
C ARG A 323 -4.19 -11.80 -2.80
N ALA A 324 -2.94 -11.46 -2.56
CA ALA A 324 -2.04 -10.79 -3.50
C ALA A 324 -0.69 -11.53 -3.48
N PRO A 325 0.01 -11.66 -4.63
CA PRO A 325 1.33 -12.27 -4.66
C PRO A 325 2.33 -11.39 -3.91
N MET A 326 2.81 -11.89 -2.78
CA MET A 326 3.76 -11.18 -1.93
C MET A 326 4.97 -12.06 -1.67
N MET A 327 6.14 -11.45 -1.47
CA MET A 327 7.25 -12.21 -0.91
C MET A 327 6.90 -12.70 0.49
N SER A 328 7.37 -13.88 0.86
CA SER A 328 7.19 -14.41 2.21
C SER A 328 8.08 -13.63 3.17
N ILE A 329 7.46 -12.76 3.97
CA ILE A 329 8.10 -11.88 4.94
C ILE A 329 7.35 -12.01 6.27
N HIS A 330 8.09 -12.28 7.34
CA HIS A 330 7.56 -12.29 8.69
C HIS A 330 7.91 -10.99 9.39
N THR A 331 6.89 -10.16 9.63
CA THR A 331 7.03 -8.90 10.37
C THR A 331 6.68 -9.10 11.84
N VAL A 332 7.56 -8.64 12.73
CA VAL A 332 7.33 -8.53 14.17
C VAL A 332 7.29 -7.06 14.54
N ALA A 333 6.29 -6.65 15.34
CA ALA A 333 6.15 -5.28 15.84
C ALA A 333 7.13 -4.98 17.00
N ALA A 334 8.42 -5.11 16.71
CA ALA A 334 9.52 -4.81 17.61
C ALA A 334 10.67 -4.16 16.83
N GLY A 335 11.22 -3.06 17.32
CA GLY A 335 12.31 -2.32 16.69
C GLY A 335 13.00 -1.38 17.66
N GLY A 336 13.91 -0.54 17.17
CA GLY A 336 14.74 0.35 18.00
C GLY A 336 13.96 1.44 18.77
N GLY A 337 12.74 1.75 18.38
CA GLY A 337 11.84 2.70 19.03
C GLY A 337 10.72 2.05 19.82
N SER A 338 10.73 0.72 20.01
CA SER A 338 9.70 0.03 20.79
C SER A 338 9.68 0.51 22.24
N VAL A 339 8.48 0.82 22.75
CA VAL A 339 8.28 1.35 24.10
C VAL A 339 8.49 0.24 25.12
N LEU A 340 9.29 0.54 26.14
CA LEU A 340 9.50 -0.33 27.30
C LEU A 340 8.44 -0.01 28.36
N ALA A 341 7.68 -1.02 28.78
CA ALA A 341 6.68 -0.90 29.84
C ALA A 341 6.84 -1.98 30.91
N TYR A 342 6.69 -1.60 32.17
CA TYR A 342 6.63 -2.55 33.30
C TYR A 342 5.18 -2.69 33.77
N ASP A 343 4.65 -3.90 33.74
CA ASP A 343 3.25 -4.18 34.10
C ASP A 343 3.05 -4.51 35.59
N GLY A 344 4.08 -4.31 36.42
CA GLY A 344 4.09 -4.72 37.83
C GLY A 344 4.75 -6.08 38.07
N ALA A 345 4.97 -6.91 37.04
CA ALA A 345 5.60 -8.22 37.15
C ALA A 345 6.77 -8.43 36.17
N ARG A 346 6.68 -7.91 34.94
CA ARG A 346 7.71 -8.06 33.92
C ARG A 346 7.85 -6.81 33.05
N PHE A 347 9.04 -6.63 32.51
CA PHE A 347 9.26 -5.68 31.43
C PHE A 347 8.76 -6.26 30.11
N ARG A 348 8.08 -5.43 29.33
CA ARG A 348 7.62 -5.72 27.96
C ARG A 348 8.21 -4.69 27.02
N VAL A 349 8.52 -5.14 25.80
CA VAL A 349 9.04 -4.31 24.72
C VAL A 349 8.02 -4.31 23.59
N GLY A 350 7.44 -3.15 23.27
CA GLY A 350 6.38 -3.02 22.28
C GLY A 350 5.02 -3.58 22.76
N PRO A 351 4.01 -3.64 21.87
CA PRO A 351 4.07 -3.37 20.43
C PRO A 351 4.09 -1.87 20.07
N GLU A 352 3.84 -0.99 21.04
CA GLU A 352 3.88 0.47 20.83
C GLU A 352 5.30 0.94 20.46
N SER A 353 5.39 1.96 19.61
CA SER A 353 6.65 2.55 19.17
C SER A 353 6.61 4.08 19.29
N ALA A 354 7.75 4.67 19.64
CA ALA A 354 7.93 6.13 19.66
C ALA A 354 8.08 6.75 18.25
N GLY A 355 8.21 5.92 17.20
CA GLY A 355 8.27 6.36 15.80
C GLY A 355 9.45 7.28 15.49
N ALA A 356 9.27 8.20 14.55
CA ALA A 356 10.23 9.28 14.25
C ALA A 356 10.01 10.51 15.13
N ASN A 357 8.76 10.79 15.50
CA ASN A 357 8.34 11.97 16.26
C ASN A 357 7.28 11.55 17.30
N PRO A 358 7.53 11.68 18.62
CA PRO A 358 8.68 12.34 19.24
C PRO A 358 9.99 11.55 19.12
N GLY A 359 9.94 10.28 18.71
CA GLY A 359 11.11 9.40 18.63
C GLY A 359 11.62 8.94 20.01
N PRO A 360 12.67 8.10 20.03
CA PRO A 360 13.38 7.75 21.25
C PRO A 360 13.83 8.99 22.03
N VAL A 361 13.84 8.92 23.36
CA VAL A 361 14.23 10.04 24.25
C VAL A 361 15.60 10.60 23.90
N SER A 362 16.53 9.77 23.42
CA SER A 362 17.88 10.15 23.02
C SER A 362 17.97 10.95 21.71
N TYR A 363 16.86 11.19 21.01
CA TYR A 363 16.84 12.09 19.84
C TYR A 363 16.84 13.57 20.24
N ARG A 364 16.69 13.89 21.54
CA ARG A 364 16.65 15.25 22.09
C ARG A 364 17.89 15.59 22.90
#